data_AF-A0A7V5V6B1-F1
#
_entry.id   AF-A0A7V5V6B1-F1
#
_cell.length_a   1.000
_cell.length_b   1.000
_cell.length_c   1.000
_cell.angle_alpha   90.00
_cell.angle_beta   90.00
_cell.angle_gamma   90.00
#
_symmetry.space_group_name_H-M   'P 1'
#
loop_
_entity.id
_entity.type
_entity.pdbx_description
1 polymer ?
#
loop_
_entity_poly.entity_id
_entity_poly.type
_entity_poly.pdbx_seq_one_letter_code
_entity_poly.pdbx_strand_id
1 'polypeptide(L)'
;MALRKIVQQTGSIRRSCGVLLILSVLALLHPPAGHAWLIFHKPEYKGKIIDAETRKPLEGVVVAAVYSTADAISGPWWKTNREIGAQETLTNENGMFIIPEYTAIMSPVAYEKNVKFIIFKPGYSSLPGSGYDKVFPFATCINRAEPSYFPPECEPHAIFSSPIGDRKEIVINPRTKKTATITSGIVGLTRLDDWSGRDEACNFLLPDSRLQLLPKAVAVEKCALTMQWCNRHVKTKRDKEECAGKYKGCLAMASRIGQDHLGGGVGYSGKPVVRESHGGIIVNVVQKPIRRDTLTPEQLEQLKKKSVFRQQESSSKPESTRDK
;
A
#
# COMPACT_ATOMS: atom_id res chain seq x y z
N MET A 1 -73.75 -26.21 14.24
CA MET A 1 -72.95 -25.94 13.03
C MET A 1 -71.82 -24.91 13.21
N ALA A 2 -71.94 -23.92 14.11
CA ALA A 2 -70.93 -22.87 14.28
C ALA A 2 -69.57 -23.35 14.85
N LEU A 3 -69.56 -24.35 15.73
CA LEU A 3 -68.33 -24.85 16.38
C LEU A 3 -67.36 -25.61 15.44
N ARG A 4 -67.84 -26.15 14.30
CA ARG A 4 -66.96 -26.80 13.32
C ARG A 4 -66.14 -25.81 12.49
N LYS A 5 -66.56 -24.55 12.37
CA LYS A 5 -65.81 -23.52 11.63
C LYS A 5 -64.61 -22.97 12.41
N ILE A 6 -64.66 -22.95 13.75
CA ILE A 6 -63.58 -22.43 14.59
C ILE A 6 -62.39 -23.40 14.65
N VAL A 7 -62.65 -24.71 14.70
CA VAL A 7 -61.59 -25.74 14.73
C VAL A 7 -60.86 -25.85 13.37
N GLN A 8 -61.51 -25.48 12.27
CA GLN A 8 -60.89 -25.54 10.93
C GLN A 8 -59.97 -24.34 10.65
N GLN A 9 -60.11 -23.22 11.38
CA GLN A 9 -59.26 -22.04 11.22
C GLN A 9 -57.91 -22.14 11.95
N THR A 10 -57.80 -22.91 13.03
CA THR A 10 -56.55 -23.04 13.81
C THR A 10 -55.50 -23.93 13.15
N GLY A 11 -55.89 -24.84 12.25
CA GLY A 11 -54.97 -25.68 11.47
C GLY A 11 -54.20 -24.94 10.38
N SER A 12 -54.79 -23.87 9.82
CA SER A 12 -54.19 -23.09 8.73
C SER A 12 -53.02 -22.21 9.22
N ILE A 13 -53.15 -21.63 10.42
CA ILE A 13 -52.15 -20.71 10.99
C ILE A 13 -50.81 -21.41 11.30
N ARG A 14 -50.84 -22.68 11.76
CA ARG A 14 -49.62 -23.44 12.06
C ARG A 14 -48.78 -23.76 10.82
N ARG A 15 -49.42 -23.98 9.66
CA ARG A 15 -48.71 -24.26 8.40
C ARG A 15 -48.08 -22.99 7.83
N SER A 16 -48.78 -21.85 7.94
CA SER A 16 -48.27 -20.56 7.49
C SER A 16 -47.08 -20.04 8.32
N CYS A 17 -47.08 -20.24 9.64
CA CYS A 17 -45.93 -19.86 10.48
C CYS A 17 -44.65 -20.64 10.14
N GLY A 18 -44.74 -21.94 9.89
CA GLY A 18 -43.57 -22.75 9.53
C GLY A 18 -42.94 -22.32 8.20
N VAL A 19 -43.77 -22.04 7.19
CA VAL A 19 -43.31 -21.56 5.88
C VAL A 19 -42.65 -20.18 5.99
N LEU A 20 -43.23 -19.25 6.77
CA LEU A 20 -42.63 -17.92 6.96
C LEU A 20 -41.28 -17.97 7.71
N LEU A 21 -41.13 -18.88 8.69
CA LEU A 21 -39.88 -19.03 9.44
C LEU A 21 -38.77 -19.62 8.54
N ILE A 22 -39.11 -20.62 7.73
CA ILE A 22 -38.18 -21.19 6.74
C ILE A 22 -37.77 -20.15 5.70
N LEU A 23 -38.72 -19.35 5.18
CA LEU A 23 -38.42 -18.27 4.23
C LEU A 23 -37.55 -17.16 4.85
N SER A 24 -37.77 -16.81 6.11
CA SER A 24 -36.91 -15.87 6.85
C SER A 24 -35.48 -16.38 7.00
N VAL A 25 -35.31 -17.64 7.39
CA VAL A 25 -34.00 -18.28 7.50
C VAL A 25 -33.32 -18.37 6.13
N LEU A 26 -34.04 -18.75 5.08
CA LEU A 26 -33.51 -18.77 3.71
C LEU A 26 -33.13 -17.37 3.20
N ALA A 27 -33.88 -16.33 3.56
CA ALA A 27 -33.55 -14.95 3.22
C ALA A 27 -32.29 -14.46 3.95
N LEU A 28 -32.07 -14.89 5.20
CA LEU A 28 -30.84 -14.62 5.96
C LEU A 28 -29.64 -15.43 5.46
N LEU A 29 -29.88 -16.59 4.85
CA LEU A 29 -28.86 -17.46 4.24
C LEU A 29 -28.49 -17.07 2.81
N HIS A 30 -29.18 -16.11 2.18
CA HIS A 30 -28.72 -15.50 0.94
C HIS A 30 -27.81 -14.33 1.30
N PRO A 31 -26.48 -14.52 1.43
CA PRO A 31 -25.59 -13.39 1.53
C PRO A 31 -25.88 -12.49 0.32
N PRO A 32 -26.12 -11.18 0.52
CA PRO A 32 -26.25 -10.27 -0.61
C PRO A 32 -25.00 -10.45 -1.48
N ALA A 33 -25.21 -10.83 -2.75
CA ALA A 33 -24.23 -11.38 -3.69
C ALA A 33 -22.99 -10.51 -4.00
N GLY A 34 -22.76 -9.44 -3.25
CA GLY A 34 -21.59 -8.56 -3.32
C GLY A 34 -20.63 -8.64 -2.13
N HIS A 35 -20.78 -9.58 -1.20
CA HIS A 35 -20.00 -9.58 0.06
C HIS A 35 -19.25 -10.90 0.26
N ALA A 36 -18.24 -11.17 -0.57
CA ALA A 36 -17.08 -11.96 -0.15
C ALA A 36 -16.28 -11.13 0.86
N TRP A 37 -16.93 -10.84 1.99
CA TRP A 37 -16.57 -9.85 2.97
C TRP A 37 -15.22 -10.16 3.61
N LEU A 38 -15.03 -11.43 3.98
CA LEU A 38 -13.99 -11.82 4.93
C LEU A 38 -12.59 -11.80 4.30
N ILE A 39 -12.50 -11.96 2.98
CA ILE A 39 -11.22 -12.05 2.27
C ILE A 39 -10.96 -10.72 1.58
N PHE A 40 -9.98 -9.98 2.10
CA PHE A 40 -9.40 -8.84 1.42
C PHE A 40 -8.44 -9.35 0.36
N HIS A 41 -8.64 -8.97 -0.90
CA HIS A 41 -7.71 -9.32 -1.97
C HIS A 41 -7.45 -8.11 -2.86
N LYS A 42 -6.18 -7.80 -3.08
CA LYS A 42 -5.73 -6.80 -4.03
C LYS A 42 -4.79 -7.45 -5.04
N PRO A 43 -4.93 -7.11 -6.33
CA PRO A 43 -4.08 -7.66 -7.36
C PRO A 43 -2.63 -7.17 -7.19
N GLU A 44 -1.74 -7.80 -7.95
CA GLU A 44 -0.40 -7.29 -8.17
C GLU A 44 -0.43 -5.90 -8.82
N TYR A 45 0.44 -5.00 -8.36
CA TYR A 45 0.60 -3.66 -8.92
C TYR A 45 1.96 -3.50 -9.58
N LYS A 46 1.96 -2.97 -10.80
CA LYS A 46 3.18 -2.68 -11.55
C LYS A 46 3.18 -1.24 -12.02
N GLY A 47 4.36 -0.65 -12.06
CA GLY A 47 4.50 0.68 -12.65
C GLY A 47 5.94 1.07 -12.91
N LYS A 48 6.08 2.27 -13.48
CA LYS A 48 7.33 2.90 -13.87
C LYS A 48 7.37 4.32 -13.34
N ILE A 49 8.39 4.64 -12.56
CA ILE A 49 8.65 5.99 -12.09
C ILE A 49 9.68 6.65 -13.01
N ILE A 50 9.36 7.85 -13.48
CA ILE A 50 10.20 8.68 -14.32
C ILE A 50 10.39 10.06 -13.69
N ASP A 51 11.42 10.75 -14.11
CA ASP A 51 11.59 12.18 -13.86
C ASP A 51 10.63 12.96 -14.77
N ALA A 52 9.84 13.86 -14.21
CA ALA A 52 8.78 14.56 -14.93
C ALA A 52 9.33 15.48 -16.05
N GLU A 53 10.53 16.03 -15.85
CA GLU A 53 11.16 16.97 -16.79
C GLU A 53 11.97 16.21 -17.84
N THR A 54 12.89 15.35 -17.39
CA THR A 54 13.84 14.67 -18.29
C THR A 54 13.26 13.40 -18.92
N ARG A 55 12.12 12.91 -18.42
CA ARG A 55 11.47 11.66 -18.83
C ARG A 55 12.33 10.40 -18.65
N LYS A 56 13.45 10.50 -17.94
CA LYS A 56 14.33 9.37 -17.64
C LYS A 56 13.75 8.52 -16.51
N PRO A 57 13.96 7.19 -16.53
CA PRO A 57 13.57 6.34 -15.41
C PRO A 57 14.30 6.71 -14.12
N LEU A 58 13.62 6.59 -12.99
CA LEU A 58 14.19 6.86 -11.66
C LEU A 58 14.38 5.57 -10.88
N GLU A 59 15.64 5.19 -10.65
CA GLU A 59 16.03 4.09 -9.76
C GLU A 59 15.97 4.48 -8.27
N GLY A 60 15.72 3.50 -7.39
CA GLY A 60 15.77 3.70 -5.94
C GLY A 60 14.66 4.61 -5.39
N VAL A 61 13.55 4.73 -6.11
CA VAL A 61 12.32 5.36 -5.61
C VAL A 61 11.65 4.35 -4.69
N VAL A 62 11.29 4.79 -3.48
CA VAL A 62 10.48 4.00 -2.57
C VAL A 62 9.03 4.07 -3.00
N VAL A 63 8.41 2.91 -3.21
CA VAL A 63 6.99 2.77 -3.53
C VAL A 63 6.37 1.89 -2.47
N ALA A 64 5.39 2.41 -1.74
CA ALA A 64 4.64 1.66 -0.73
C ALA A 64 3.15 1.63 -1.06
N ALA A 65 2.54 0.45 -1.00
CA ALA A 65 1.10 0.26 -1.04
C ALA A 65 0.59 0.03 0.39
N VAL A 66 -0.28 0.91 0.87
CA VAL A 66 -0.93 0.81 2.18
C VAL A 66 -2.37 0.34 1.98
N TYR A 67 -2.68 -0.80 2.59
CA TYR A 67 -3.97 -1.46 2.52
C TYR A 67 -4.82 -1.06 3.72
N SER A 68 -6.04 -0.61 3.46
CA SER A 68 -6.95 -0.20 4.53
C SER A 68 -8.36 -0.75 4.32
N THR A 69 -9.07 -0.87 5.43
CA THR A 69 -10.48 -1.20 5.50
C THR A 69 -11.21 -0.12 6.29
N ALA A 70 -12.53 -0.08 6.20
CA ALA A 70 -13.36 0.69 7.12
C ALA A 70 -14.49 -0.17 7.66
N ASP A 71 -14.87 0.07 8.91
CA ASP A 71 -16.00 -0.64 9.51
C ASP A 71 -17.31 -0.05 8.98
N ALA A 72 -18.21 -0.91 8.48
CA ALA A 72 -19.56 -0.55 8.07
C ALA A 72 -20.43 -0.19 9.27
N ILE A 73 -20.23 -0.89 10.40
CA ILE A 73 -20.90 -0.63 11.67
C ILE A 73 -19.93 0.12 12.57
N SER A 74 -19.64 1.35 12.20
CA SER A 74 -18.97 2.28 13.07
C SER A 74 -20.05 3.11 13.78
N GLY A 75 -19.94 3.32 15.09
CA GLY A 75 -20.94 4.09 15.85
C GLY A 75 -21.26 5.45 15.19
N PRO A 76 -22.40 6.09 15.54
CA PRO A 76 -22.99 7.22 14.80
C PRO A 76 -22.06 8.44 14.59
N TRP A 77 -20.88 8.45 15.20
CA TRP A 77 -19.97 9.58 15.21
C TRP A 77 -18.62 9.34 14.53
N TRP A 78 -18.25 8.12 14.11
CA TRP A 78 -16.91 7.95 13.54
C TRP A 78 -16.73 6.74 12.63
N LYS A 79 -16.45 6.95 11.35
CA LYS A 79 -15.91 5.88 10.48
C LYS A 79 -14.46 5.59 10.88
N THR A 80 -14.21 4.41 11.42
CA THR A 80 -12.87 3.93 11.74
C THR A 80 -12.22 3.40 10.46
N ASN A 81 -11.21 4.13 9.97
CA ASN A 81 -10.31 3.59 8.96
C ASN A 81 -9.26 2.77 9.68
N ARG A 82 -9.05 1.53 9.24
CA ARG A 82 -8.03 0.65 9.80
C ARG A 82 -7.06 0.29 8.70
N GLU A 83 -5.78 0.57 8.92
CA GLU A 83 -4.70 0.04 8.10
C GLU A 83 -4.50 -1.43 8.48
N ILE A 84 -4.58 -2.31 7.49
CA ILE A 84 -4.50 -3.77 7.69
C ILE A 84 -3.16 -4.36 7.24
N GLY A 85 -2.36 -3.59 6.51
CA GLY A 85 -1.02 -3.97 6.08
C GLY A 85 -0.42 -2.95 5.13
N ALA A 86 0.87 -3.13 4.85
CA ALA A 86 1.59 -2.37 3.83
C ALA A 86 2.62 -3.27 3.14
N GLN A 87 2.89 -2.99 1.87
CA GLN A 87 3.99 -3.58 1.11
C GLN A 87 4.84 -2.48 0.51
N GLU A 88 6.15 -2.69 0.47
CA GLU A 88 7.14 -1.72 0.01
C GLU A 88 8.05 -2.36 -1.04
N THR A 89 8.51 -1.54 -1.98
CA THR A 89 9.48 -1.94 -2.98
C THR A 89 10.31 -0.72 -3.41
N LEU A 90 11.47 -0.99 -4.01
CA LEU A 90 12.32 0.02 -4.63
C LEU A 90 12.24 -0.12 -6.14
N THR A 91 12.23 1.00 -6.86
CA THR A 91 12.36 0.95 -8.31
C THR A 91 13.75 0.49 -8.74
N ASN A 92 13.81 -0.30 -9.80
CA ASN A 92 15.06 -0.73 -10.41
C ASN A 92 15.66 0.35 -11.34
N GLU A 93 16.79 0.04 -12.00
CA GLU A 93 17.47 0.91 -12.98
C GLU A 93 16.56 1.43 -14.12
N ASN A 94 15.54 0.65 -14.48
CA ASN A 94 14.55 1.01 -15.50
C ASN A 94 13.38 1.83 -14.93
N GLY A 95 13.45 2.21 -13.65
CA GLY A 95 12.40 2.91 -12.93
C GLY A 95 11.19 2.03 -12.64
N MET A 96 11.27 0.72 -12.87
CA MET A 96 10.14 -0.19 -12.72
C MET A 96 10.00 -0.65 -11.28
N PHE A 97 8.78 -0.81 -10.81
CA PHE A 97 8.46 -1.44 -9.54
C PHE A 97 7.37 -2.50 -9.72
N ILE A 98 7.39 -3.47 -8.81
CA ILE A 98 6.36 -4.51 -8.68
C ILE A 98 6.04 -4.64 -7.19
N ILE A 99 4.76 -4.52 -6.86
CA ILE A 99 4.22 -4.83 -5.55
C ILE A 99 3.34 -6.07 -5.74
N PRO A 100 3.67 -7.21 -5.10
CA PRO A 100 2.96 -8.46 -5.29
C PRO A 100 1.49 -8.35 -4.87
N GLU A 101 0.68 -9.35 -5.22
CA GLU A 101 -0.69 -9.44 -4.71
C GLU A 101 -0.71 -9.45 -3.17
N TYR A 102 -1.82 -8.95 -2.60
CA TYR A 102 -2.00 -8.88 -1.16
C TYR A 102 -3.36 -9.47 -0.77
N THR A 103 -3.32 -10.49 0.09
CA THR A 103 -4.50 -11.16 0.62
C THR A 103 -4.46 -11.15 2.13
N ALA A 104 -5.57 -10.78 2.77
CA ALA A 104 -5.72 -10.76 4.22
C ALA A 104 -7.13 -11.14 4.65
N ILE A 105 -7.27 -11.58 5.90
CA ILE A 105 -8.59 -11.78 6.53
C ILE A 105 -9.00 -10.45 7.16
N MET A 106 -10.20 -9.96 6.85
CA MET A 106 -10.78 -8.77 7.47
C MET A 106 -12.00 -9.09 8.34
N SER A 107 -12.32 -8.18 9.26
CA SER A 107 -13.49 -8.27 10.14
C SER A 107 -14.76 -8.46 9.33
N PRO A 108 -15.74 -9.32 9.72
CA PRO A 108 -17.04 -9.50 9.07
C PRO A 108 -17.93 -8.25 9.02
N VAL A 109 -17.49 -7.16 9.62
CA VAL A 109 -18.15 -5.83 9.57
C VAL A 109 -17.27 -4.74 8.96
N ALA A 110 -16.09 -5.06 8.38
CA ALA A 110 -15.27 -4.15 7.56
C ALA A 110 -15.42 -4.25 6.02
N TYR A 111 -15.55 -3.13 5.32
CA TYR A 111 -15.49 -3.08 3.85
C TYR A 111 -14.11 -2.61 3.34
N GLU A 112 -13.79 -3.02 2.13
CA GLU A 112 -12.54 -2.70 1.45
C GLU A 112 -12.43 -1.20 1.12
N LYS A 113 -11.23 -0.63 1.30
CA LYS A 113 -10.90 0.69 0.77
C LYS A 113 -9.91 0.63 -0.38
N ASN A 114 -9.77 1.77 -1.04
CA ASN A 114 -8.75 2.00 -2.04
C ASN A 114 -7.36 1.89 -1.43
N VAL A 115 -6.44 1.28 -2.18
CA VAL A 115 -5.04 1.18 -1.80
C VAL A 115 -4.42 2.57 -1.89
N LYS A 116 -3.75 2.99 -0.82
CA LYS A 116 -3.02 4.25 -0.78
C LYS A 116 -1.58 4.00 -1.19
N PHE A 117 -1.13 4.63 -2.26
CA PHE A 117 0.27 4.58 -2.67
C PHE A 117 1.05 5.74 -2.06
N ILE A 118 2.22 5.44 -1.52
CA ILE A 118 3.20 6.42 -1.09
C ILE A 118 4.41 6.26 -2.01
N ILE A 119 4.76 7.32 -2.74
CA ILE A 119 5.90 7.32 -3.66
C ILE A 119 6.85 8.42 -3.21
N PHE A 120 8.09 8.04 -2.91
CA PHE A 120 9.07 8.93 -2.33
C PHE A 120 10.44 8.71 -2.94
N LYS A 121 11.08 9.82 -3.33
CA LYS A 121 12.51 9.84 -3.64
C LYS A 121 13.15 11.12 -3.10
N PRO A 122 14.29 11.05 -2.41
CA PRO A 122 15.07 12.22 -2.02
C PRO A 122 15.26 13.24 -3.15
N GLY A 123 14.92 14.50 -2.88
CA GLY A 123 15.09 15.60 -3.85
C GLY A 123 14.03 15.65 -4.95
N TYR A 124 12.98 14.85 -4.83
CA TYR A 124 11.81 14.86 -5.71
C TYR A 124 10.53 15.14 -4.90
N SER A 125 9.45 15.53 -5.58
CA SER A 125 8.11 15.60 -5.00
C SER A 125 7.67 14.22 -4.50
N SER A 126 6.90 14.21 -3.42
CA SER A 126 6.31 13.00 -2.83
C SER A 126 4.84 12.84 -3.21
N LEU A 127 4.36 11.60 -3.20
CA LEU A 127 2.94 11.28 -3.34
C LEU A 127 2.40 10.54 -2.10
N PRO A 128 1.17 10.87 -1.65
CA PRO A 128 0.46 12.11 -1.96
C PRO A 128 1.30 13.32 -1.50
N GLY A 129 1.17 14.49 -2.12
CA GLY A 129 1.85 15.72 -1.70
C GLY A 129 0.82 16.76 -1.24
N SER A 130 1.20 17.69 -0.36
CA SER A 130 0.34 18.78 0.13
C SER A 130 -0.05 19.80 -0.95
N GLY A 131 0.72 19.87 -2.03
CA GLY A 131 0.38 20.58 -3.26
C GLY A 131 -0.11 19.59 -4.30
N TYR A 132 -1.43 19.53 -4.51
CA TYR A 132 -2.08 18.74 -5.54
C TYR A 132 -1.53 19.00 -6.97
N ASP A 133 -0.72 20.03 -7.19
CA ASP A 133 -0.38 20.52 -8.53
C ASP A 133 0.88 19.96 -9.23
N LYS A 134 1.70 19.09 -8.61
CA LYS A 134 3.07 18.86 -9.13
C LYS A 134 3.56 17.41 -9.30
N VAL A 135 2.66 16.44 -9.47
CA VAL A 135 3.08 15.08 -9.86
C VAL A 135 2.34 14.65 -11.12
N PHE A 136 3.09 14.42 -12.20
CA PHE A 136 2.55 13.89 -13.45
C PHE A 136 2.48 12.35 -13.33
N PRO A 137 1.47 11.66 -13.89
CA PRO A 137 0.50 12.07 -14.90
C PRO A 137 -0.75 12.71 -14.25
N PHE A 138 -0.63 13.13 -12.99
CA PHE A 138 -1.71 13.29 -12.04
C PHE A 138 -2.22 14.72 -11.85
N ALA A 139 -1.90 15.66 -12.74
CA ALA A 139 -2.41 17.04 -12.65
C ALA A 139 -3.91 17.18 -13.02
N THR A 140 -4.59 16.10 -13.41
CA THR A 140 -5.95 16.18 -13.97
C THR A 140 -7.00 15.38 -13.21
N CYS A 141 -6.71 14.18 -12.70
CA CYS A 141 -7.67 13.42 -11.90
C CYS A 141 -7.88 13.99 -10.48
N ILE A 142 -6.85 14.55 -9.85
CA ILE A 142 -6.92 14.96 -8.43
C ILE A 142 -7.28 16.45 -8.28
N ASN A 143 -7.00 17.29 -9.28
CA ASN A 143 -6.90 18.74 -9.01
C ASN A 143 -8.22 19.52 -9.13
N ARG A 144 -9.34 18.90 -9.52
CA ARG A 144 -10.56 19.71 -9.79
C ARG A 144 -11.91 19.00 -9.78
N ALA A 145 -11.96 17.71 -9.47
CA ALA A 145 -13.26 17.11 -9.19
C ALA A 145 -13.71 17.64 -7.83
N GLU A 146 -14.88 18.30 -7.78
CA GLU A 146 -15.62 18.39 -6.53
C GLU A 146 -15.64 16.99 -5.91
N PRO A 147 -15.46 16.83 -4.58
CA PRO A 147 -15.34 15.53 -3.92
C PRO A 147 -16.54 14.59 -4.15
N SER A 148 -17.60 15.08 -4.79
CA SER A 148 -18.80 14.36 -5.21
C SER A 148 -18.64 13.47 -6.45
N TYR A 149 -17.60 13.63 -7.28
CA TYR A 149 -17.45 12.82 -8.51
C TYR A 149 -15.99 12.50 -8.83
N PHE A 150 -15.46 11.42 -8.23
CA PHE A 150 -14.22 10.81 -8.68
C PHE A 150 -14.55 9.72 -9.71
N PRO A 151 -14.15 9.87 -10.99
CA PRO A 151 -14.36 8.81 -11.96
C PRO A 151 -13.54 7.57 -11.56
N PRO A 152 -14.12 6.36 -11.65
CA PRO A 152 -13.48 5.12 -11.19
C PRO A 152 -12.15 4.83 -11.92
N GLU A 153 -11.97 5.36 -13.13
CA GLU A 153 -10.73 5.28 -13.90
C GLU A 153 -9.54 6.01 -13.25
N CYS A 154 -9.81 6.99 -12.38
CA CYS A 154 -8.78 7.77 -11.70
C CYS A 154 -8.34 7.13 -10.38
N GLU A 155 -8.90 5.98 -9.99
CA GLU A 155 -8.47 5.33 -8.78
C GLU A 155 -7.05 4.76 -8.94
N PRO A 156 -6.15 4.94 -7.95
CA PRO A 156 -4.77 4.47 -8.05
C PRO A 156 -4.65 2.97 -8.39
N HIS A 157 -5.61 2.17 -7.91
CA HIS A 157 -5.64 0.75 -8.18
C HIS A 157 -5.79 0.46 -9.69
N ALA A 158 -6.64 1.21 -10.40
CA ALA A 158 -6.89 1.03 -11.83
C ALA A 158 -5.67 1.41 -12.68
N ILE A 159 -4.90 2.41 -12.23
CA ILE A 159 -3.69 2.89 -12.93
C ILE A 159 -2.59 1.83 -12.91
N PHE A 160 -2.37 1.19 -11.76
CA PHE A 160 -1.29 0.21 -11.60
C PHE A 160 -1.70 -1.23 -11.87
N SER A 161 -3.00 -1.50 -12.08
CA SER A 161 -3.50 -2.80 -12.52
C SER A 161 -3.59 -2.92 -14.05
N SER A 162 -3.53 -1.80 -14.77
CA SER A 162 -3.58 -1.78 -16.25
C SER A 162 -2.19 -1.98 -16.85
N PRO A 163 -2.08 -2.48 -18.10
CA PRO A 163 -0.80 -2.57 -18.80
C PRO A 163 -0.06 -1.23 -18.84
N ILE A 164 1.24 -1.26 -18.54
CA ILE A 164 2.06 -0.06 -18.45
C ILE A 164 2.17 0.58 -19.84
N GLY A 165 1.89 1.88 -19.92
CA GLY A 165 1.96 2.65 -21.16
C GLY A 165 0.62 2.80 -21.88
N ASP A 166 -0.44 2.10 -21.45
CA ASP A 166 -1.77 2.25 -22.03
C ASP A 166 -2.27 3.68 -21.85
N ARG A 167 -2.71 4.30 -22.95
CA ARG A 167 -3.23 5.67 -22.96
C ARG A 167 -4.75 5.65 -23.02
N LYS A 168 -5.40 6.31 -22.06
CA LYS A 168 -6.85 6.51 -22.06
C LYS A 168 -7.16 7.98 -21.93
N GLU A 169 -8.00 8.50 -22.81
CA GLU A 169 -8.61 9.81 -22.61
C GLU A 169 -9.76 9.69 -21.62
N ILE A 170 -9.73 10.54 -20.60
CA ILE A 170 -10.81 10.67 -19.62
C ILE A 170 -11.36 12.09 -19.63
N VAL A 171 -12.65 12.23 -19.35
CA VAL A 171 -13.29 13.52 -19.16
C VAL A 171 -13.14 13.91 -17.69
N ILE A 172 -12.27 14.88 -17.42
CA ILE A 172 -11.99 15.35 -16.05
C ILE A 172 -13.18 16.16 -15.52
N ASN A 173 -13.72 17.00 -16.39
CA ASN A 173 -14.82 17.90 -16.05
C ASN A 173 -15.92 17.74 -17.09
N PRO A 174 -17.04 17.08 -16.74
CA PRO A 174 -18.11 16.83 -17.67
C PRO A 174 -18.80 18.12 -18.13
N ARG A 175 -18.78 19.18 -17.30
CA ARG A 175 -19.40 20.48 -17.64
C ARG A 175 -18.59 21.24 -18.70
N THR A 176 -17.26 21.27 -18.56
CA THR A 176 -16.39 21.97 -19.52
C THR A 176 -15.89 21.09 -20.66
N LYS A 177 -16.23 19.79 -20.64
CA LYS A 177 -15.71 18.75 -21.53
C LYS A 177 -14.17 18.70 -21.57
N LYS A 178 -13.50 19.14 -20.49
CA LYS A 178 -12.03 19.10 -20.42
C LYS A 178 -11.58 17.65 -20.30
N THR A 179 -10.78 17.19 -21.25
CA THR A 179 -10.20 15.85 -21.26
C THR A 179 -8.76 15.84 -20.76
N ALA A 180 -8.29 14.67 -20.31
CA ALA A 180 -6.87 14.37 -20.11
C ALA A 180 -6.54 12.97 -20.62
N THR A 181 -5.32 12.82 -21.12
CA THR A 181 -4.74 11.52 -21.42
C THR A 181 -4.01 10.99 -20.19
N ILE A 182 -4.50 9.89 -19.62
CA ILE A 182 -3.81 9.13 -18.59
C ILE A 182 -2.94 8.08 -19.28
N THR A 183 -1.71 7.91 -18.80
CA THR A 183 -0.87 6.77 -19.17
C THR A 183 -0.78 5.82 -17.98
N SER A 184 -1.35 4.62 -18.13
CA SER A 184 -1.40 3.59 -17.12
C SER A 184 0.01 3.19 -16.65
N GLY A 185 0.14 3.01 -15.34
CA GLY A 185 1.37 2.52 -14.72
C GLY A 185 2.60 3.42 -14.84
N ILE A 186 2.51 4.69 -15.28
CA ILE A 186 3.66 5.60 -15.31
C ILE A 186 3.46 6.74 -14.31
N VAL A 187 4.47 7.08 -13.53
CA VAL A 187 4.47 8.23 -12.61
C VAL A 187 5.70 9.09 -12.80
N GLY A 188 5.51 10.36 -13.14
CA GLY A 188 6.51 11.40 -13.24
C GLY A 188 6.67 12.18 -11.92
N LEU A 189 7.81 12.03 -11.26
CA LEU A 189 8.18 12.83 -10.10
C LEU A 189 8.88 14.12 -10.54
N THR A 190 8.49 15.24 -9.96
CA THR A 190 9.09 16.56 -10.25
C THR A 190 10.29 16.75 -9.33
N ARG A 191 11.42 17.17 -9.89
CA ARG A 191 12.60 17.47 -9.10
C ARG A 191 12.35 18.71 -8.25
N LEU A 192 12.81 18.69 -7.01
CA LEU A 192 12.70 19.83 -6.10
C LEU A 192 14.05 20.53 -6.02
N ASP A 193 14.13 21.69 -6.66
CA ASP A 193 15.36 22.47 -6.74
C ASP A 193 15.62 23.31 -5.49
N ASP A 194 14.57 23.65 -4.74
CA ASP A 194 14.67 24.42 -3.50
C ASP A 194 14.38 23.58 -2.25
N TRP A 195 14.82 24.10 -1.09
CA TRP A 195 14.60 23.47 0.20
C TRP A 195 13.14 23.58 0.65
N SER A 196 12.45 24.66 0.30
CA SER A 196 11.05 24.89 0.70
C SER A 196 10.16 23.75 0.22
N GLY A 197 10.27 23.37 -1.06
CA GLY A 197 9.53 22.26 -1.63
C GLY A 197 9.95 20.92 -1.04
N ARG A 198 11.21 20.75 -0.65
CA ARG A 198 11.69 19.52 0.00
C ARG A 198 11.18 19.37 1.43
N ASP A 199 11.20 20.44 2.21
CA ASP A 199 10.66 20.45 3.57
C ASP A 199 9.15 20.20 3.53
N GLU A 200 8.44 20.81 2.57
CA GLU A 200 7.01 20.56 2.34
C GLU A 200 6.74 19.08 1.98
N ALA A 201 7.47 18.53 1.01
CA ALA A 201 7.35 17.12 0.61
C ALA A 201 7.69 16.16 1.77
N CYS A 202 8.60 16.55 2.66
CA CYS A 202 8.95 15.81 3.86
C CYS A 202 7.87 15.90 4.94
N ASN A 203 7.30 17.09 5.19
CA ASN A 203 6.30 17.31 6.22
C ASN A 203 5.01 16.55 5.92
N PHE A 204 4.67 16.34 4.64
CA PHE A 204 3.55 15.49 4.22
C PHE A 204 3.67 14.03 4.67
N LEU A 205 4.89 13.51 4.87
CA LEU A 205 5.04 12.15 5.38
C LEU A 205 4.74 12.04 6.87
N LEU A 206 4.51 13.16 7.59
CA LEU A 206 4.36 13.20 9.05
C LEU A 206 3.06 13.82 9.63
N PRO A 207 1.98 14.19 8.89
CA PRO A 207 0.99 15.10 9.43
C PRO A 207 -0.01 14.37 10.32
N ASP A 208 -0.02 13.04 10.31
CA ASP A 208 -1.01 12.27 11.02
C ASP A 208 -0.35 11.31 12.00
N SER A 209 -0.61 11.55 13.30
CA SER A 209 -0.34 10.58 14.38
C SER A 209 -0.99 9.20 14.15
N ARG A 210 -1.84 9.09 13.12
CA ARG A 210 -2.48 7.86 12.65
C ARG A 210 -1.67 7.04 11.65
N LEU A 211 -0.59 7.58 11.07
CA LEU A 211 0.34 6.81 10.23
C LEU A 211 1.26 5.95 11.10
N GLN A 212 0.67 5.07 11.91
CA GLN A 212 1.40 4.12 12.75
C GLN A 212 2.12 3.05 11.91
N LEU A 213 1.72 2.89 10.65
CA LEU A 213 2.31 1.95 9.69
C LEU A 213 3.03 2.68 8.55
N LEU A 214 3.69 3.80 8.85
CA LEU A 214 4.70 4.29 7.91
C LEU A 214 5.75 3.21 7.72
N PRO A 215 6.01 2.81 6.47
CA PRO A 215 7.19 2.07 6.09
C PRO A 215 8.44 2.42 6.88
N LYS A 216 9.03 1.44 7.57
CA LYS A 216 10.29 1.64 8.33
C LYS A 216 11.38 2.19 7.42
N ALA A 217 11.43 1.74 6.16
CA ALA A 217 12.40 2.22 5.17
C ALA A 217 12.23 3.72 4.89
N VAL A 218 10.98 4.19 4.69
CA VAL A 218 10.69 5.62 4.44
C VAL A 218 11.11 6.48 5.63
N ALA A 219 10.83 6.03 6.86
CA ALA A 219 11.21 6.75 8.07
C ALA A 219 12.73 6.86 8.23
N VAL A 220 13.45 5.74 8.06
CA VAL A 220 14.93 5.70 8.21
C VAL A 220 15.62 6.50 7.12
N GLU A 221 15.20 6.33 5.87
CA GLU A 221 15.79 7.05 4.73
C GLU A 221 15.55 8.55 4.85
N LYS A 222 14.36 8.98 5.29
CA LYS A 222 14.09 10.38 5.59
C LYS A 222 15.09 10.96 6.60
N CYS A 223 15.33 10.26 7.72
CA CYS A 223 16.27 10.75 8.73
C CYS A 223 17.71 10.81 8.20
N ALA A 224 18.10 9.86 7.34
CA ALA A 224 19.41 9.87 6.70
C ALA A 224 19.57 11.06 5.73
N LEU A 225 18.52 11.40 4.96
CA LEU A 225 18.53 12.53 4.03
C LEU A 225 18.55 13.88 4.73
N THR A 226 17.77 14.02 5.80
CA THR A 226 17.82 15.21 6.65
C THR A 226 19.26 15.41 7.16
N MET A 227 19.92 14.35 7.63
CA MET A 227 21.32 14.41 8.07
C MET A 227 22.30 14.77 6.96
N GLN A 228 22.19 14.12 5.79
CA GLN A 228 23.11 14.35 4.68
C GLN A 228 22.97 15.79 4.13
N TRP A 229 21.77 16.35 4.16
CA TRP A 229 21.56 17.75 3.80
C TRP A 229 22.14 18.70 4.84
N CYS A 230 21.83 18.46 6.12
CA CYS A 230 22.35 19.24 7.24
C CYS A 230 23.88 19.30 7.20
N ASN A 231 24.55 18.20 6.89
CA ASN A 231 26.01 18.18 6.78
C ASN A 231 26.56 19.00 5.59
N ARG A 232 25.80 19.17 4.50
CA ARG A 232 26.28 19.83 3.28
C ARG A 232 26.03 21.33 3.22
N HIS A 233 24.94 21.83 3.80
CA HIS A 233 24.47 23.20 3.54
C HIS A 233 24.52 24.13 4.75
N VAL A 234 24.73 23.57 5.92
CA VAL A 234 24.62 24.28 7.17
C VAL A 234 25.98 24.90 7.51
N LYS A 235 26.10 26.18 7.19
CA LYS A 235 27.33 26.95 7.41
C LYS A 235 27.38 27.58 8.80
N THR A 236 26.23 27.97 9.36
CA THR A 236 26.17 28.68 10.65
C THR A 236 25.90 27.73 11.81
N LYS A 237 26.28 28.17 13.02
CA LYS A 237 26.02 27.42 14.26
C LYS A 237 24.53 27.26 14.54
N ARG A 238 23.73 28.31 14.28
CA ARG A 238 22.28 28.30 14.47
C ARG A 238 21.61 27.25 13.57
N ASP A 239 22.01 27.19 12.31
CA ASP A 239 21.47 26.20 11.36
C ASP A 239 21.82 24.77 11.81
N LYS A 240 23.01 24.55 12.41
CA LYS A 240 23.44 23.23 12.93
C LYS A 240 22.56 22.78 14.08
N GLU A 241 22.21 23.70 14.98
CA GLU A 241 21.34 23.43 16.13
C GLU A 241 19.90 23.14 15.69
N GLU A 242 19.36 23.88 14.73
CA GLU A 242 18.04 23.59 14.15
C GLU A 242 18.01 22.21 13.48
N CYS A 243 19.03 21.91 12.68
CA CYS A 243 19.20 20.60 12.05
C CYS A 243 19.29 19.44 13.05
N ALA A 244 20.06 19.63 14.13
CA ALA A 244 20.18 18.64 15.19
C ALA A 244 18.84 18.41 15.92
N GLY A 245 18.04 19.47 16.11
CA GLY A 245 16.69 19.37 16.66
C GLY A 245 15.76 18.54 15.78
N LYS A 246 15.71 18.84 14.47
CA LYS A 246 14.92 18.08 13.49
C LYS A 246 15.35 16.61 13.42
N TYR A 247 16.66 16.34 13.46
CA TYR A 247 17.20 14.99 13.47
C TYR A 247 16.82 14.19 14.71
N LYS A 248 16.94 14.78 15.91
CA LYS A 248 16.50 14.14 17.16
C LYS A 248 15.02 13.76 17.10
N GLY A 249 14.17 14.62 16.55
CA GLY A 249 12.76 14.30 16.32
C GLY A 249 12.56 13.12 15.38
N CYS A 250 13.33 13.07 14.29
CA CYS A 250 13.29 11.99 13.31
C CYS A 250 13.74 10.64 13.89
N LEU A 251 14.85 10.61 14.64
CA LEU A 251 15.33 9.40 15.32
C LEU A 251 14.34 8.89 16.38
N ALA A 252 13.77 9.80 17.17
CA ALA A 252 12.78 9.44 18.19
C ALA A 252 11.55 8.78 17.54
N MET A 253 11.11 9.28 16.39
CA MET A 253 10.02 8.70 15.60
C MET A 253 10.39 7.31 15.06
N ALA A 254 11.53 7.16 14.39
CA ALA A 254 11.99 5.88 13.86
C ALA A 254 12.12 4.81 14.97
N SER A 255 12.54 5.22 16.16
CA SER A 255 12.62 4.34 17.33
C SER A 255 11.25 3.87 17.82
N ARG A 256 10.22 4.72 17.78
CA ARG A 256 8.85 4.35 18.19
C ARG A 256 8.22 3.33 17.23
N ILE A 257 8.38 3.55 15.91
CA ILE A 257 7.95 2.60 14.87
C ILE A 257 8.64 1.23 15.07
N GLY A 258 9.86 1.20 15.63
CA GLY A 258 10.55 -0.03 15.98
C GLY A 258 9.90 -0.84 17.11
N GLN A 259 9.31 -0.16 18.10
CA GLN A 259 8.84 -0.76 19.36
C GLN A 259 7.38 -1.26 19.29
N ASP A 260 6.49 -0.55 18.59
CA ASP A 260 5.06 -0.89 18.52
C ASP A 260 4.78 -2.17 17.70
N HIS A 261 5.77 -2.67 16.97
CA HIS A 261 5.66 -3.88 16.15
C HIS A 261 6.23 -5.16 16.80
N LEU A 262 6.64 -5.13 18.07
CA LEU A 262 7.18 -6.30 18.78
C LEU A 262 6.15 -7.10 19.59
N GLY A 263 4.85 -6.83 19.43
CA GLY A 263 3.77 -7.66 19.98
C GLY A 263 3.63 -9.05 19.34
N GLY A 264 4.47 -9.40 18.35
CA GLY A 264 4.47 -10.69 17.65
C GLY A 264 5.87 -11.21 17.33
N GLY A 265 6.51 -11.84 18.31
CA GLY A 265 7.23 -13.11 18.13
C GLY A 265 8.34 -13.29 17.09
N VAL A 266 8.99 -12.27 16.54
CA VAL A 266 10.25 -12.47 15.77
C VAL A 266 11.31 -11.45 16.21
N GLY A 267 12.21 -11.91 17.08
CA GLY A 267 13.32 -11.10 17.58
C GLY A 267 14.43 -10.93 16.55
N TYR A 268 14.82 -9.68 16.29
CA TYR A 268 16.08 -9.35 15.64
C TYR A 268 17.01 -8.68 16.66
N SER A 269 18.11 -9.36 16.98
CA SER A 269 19.20 -8.82 17.80
C SER A 269 20.27 -8.23 16.88
N GLY A 270 20.30 -6.91 16.78
CA GLY A 270 21.37 -6.18 16.12
C GLY A 270 21.46 -4.77 16.69
N LYS A 271 22.49 -4.49 17.50
CA LYS A 271 22.80 -3.11 17.92
C LYS A 271 23.46 -2.39 16.74
N PRO A 272 23.06 -1.14 16.40
CA PRO A 272 23.81 -0.35 15.45
C PRO A 272 25.22 -0.09 16.00
N VAL A 273 26.24 -0.44 15.23
CA VAL A 273 27.64 -0.13 15.55
C VAL A 273 28.00 1.14 14.80
N VAL A 274 28.12 2.25 15.55
CA VAL A 274 28.64 3.51 15.07
C VAL A 274 30.15 3.50 15.27
N ARG A 275 30.94 3.68 14.21
CA ARG A 275 32.37 3.98 14.31
C ARG A 275 32.64 5.36 13.73
N GLU A 276 33.30 6.19 14.52
CA GLU A 276 33.84 7.46 14.04
C GLU A 276 35.15 7.20 13.29
N SER A 277 35.24 7.72 12.07
CA SER A 277 36.51 7.92 11.38
C SER A 277 36.59 9.37 10.92
N HIS A 278 37.78 9.96 11.01
CA HIS A 278 38.06 11.35 10.66
C HIS A 278 37.60 11.64 9.23
N GLY A 279 36.48 12.37 9.08
CA GLY A 279 35.95 12.81 7.78
C GLY A 279 34.48 12.48 7.49
N GLY A 280 33.77 11.70 8.32
CA GLY A 280 32.33 11.48 8.14
C GLY A 280 31.78 10.29 8.91
N ILE A 281 30.47 10.35 9.22
CA ILE A 281 29.72 9.25 9.83
C ILE A 281 29.24 8.32 8.71
N ILE A 282 29.75 7.10 8.65
CA ILE A 282 29.23 6.03 7.79
C ILE A 282 28.32 5.14 8.65
N VAL A 283 27.01 5.18 8.38
CA VAL A 283 26.06 4.22 8.94
C VAL A 283 25.99 3.01 8.01
N ASN A 284 26.73 1.95 8.33
CA ASN A 284 26.62 0.68 7.63
C ASN A 284 25.45 -0.12 8.22
N VAL A 285 24.31 -0.15 7.51
CA VAL A 285 23.35 -1.24 7.69
C VAL A 285 23.85 -2.39 6.83
N VAL A 286 24.64 -3.27 7.44
CA VAL A 286 25.13 -4.47 6.76
C VAL A 286 23.99 -5.47 6.64
N GLN A 287 23.24 -5.42 5.53
CA GLN A 287 22.66 -6.63 4.98
C GLN A 287 23.72 -7.25 4.06
N LYS A 288 24.45 -8.24 4.57
CA LYS A 288 25.32 -9.05 3.70
C LYS A 288 24.42 -9.97 2.88
N PRO A 289 24.40 -9.88 1.54
CA PRO A 289 23.90 -10.99 0.73
C PRO A 289 24.77 -12.23 1.04
N ILE A 290 24.13 -13.39 1.20
CA ILE A 290 24.84 -14.67 1.33
C ILE A 290 25.58 -14.89 0.01
N ARG A 291 26.90 -14.71 0.06
CA ARG A 291 27.83 -15.07 -1.01
C ARG A 291 27.79 -16.59 -1.17
N ARG A 292 27.44 -17.10 -2.37
CA ARG A 292 27.32 -18.55 -2.66
C ARG A 292 28.61 -19.32 -2.33
N ASP A 293 29.73 -18.62 -2.36
CA ASP A 293 31.10 -19.04 -2.05
C ASP A 293 31.36 -19.28 -0.55
N THR A 294 30.40 -18.96 0.34
CA THR A 294 30.50 -19.23 1.80
C THR A 294 29.61 -20.38 2.29
N LEU A 295 28.85 -21.03 1.41
CA LEU A 295 28.01 -22.17 1.78
C LEU A 295 28.85 -23.44 1.91
N THR A 296 28.69 -24.17 3.01
CA THR A 296 29.27 -25.52 3.09
C THR A 296 28.61 -26.43 2.05
N PRO A 297 29.30 -27.47 1.57
CA PRO A 297 28.74 -28.42 0.60
C PRO A 297 27.37 -28.98 1.02
N GLU A 298 27.17 -29.23 2.32
CA GLU A 298 25.88 -29.69 2.88
C GLU A 298 24.76 -28.67 2.73
N GLN A 299 25.03 -27.37 2.93
CA GLN A 299 24.04 -26.31 2.76
C GLN A 299 23.68 -26.12 1.28
N LEU A 300 24.65 -26.30 0.39
CA LEU A 300 24.42 -26.28 -1.06
C LEU A 300 23.57 -27.46 -1.51
N GLU A 301 23.75 -28.64 -0.90
CA GLU A 301 22.97 -29.83 -1.20
C GLU A 301 21.53 -29.73 -0.65
N GLN A 302 21.33 -29.13 0.52
CA GLN A 302 19.98 -28.83 1.03
C GLN A 302 19.23 -27.83 0.15
N LEU A 303 19.92 -26.84 -0.42
CA LEU A 303 19.33 -25.89 -1.38
C LEU A 303 18.93 -26.57 -2.70
N LYS A 304 19.74 -27.52 -3.19
CA LYS A 304 19.41 -28.33 -4.37
C LYS A 304 18.21 -29.25 -4.12
N LYS A 305 18.12 -29.87 -2.94
CA LYS A 305 16.96 -30.71 -2.57
C LYS A 305 15.65 -29.90 -2.49
N LYS A 306 15.71 -28.64 -2.03
CA LYS A 306 14.54 -27.74 -2.03
C LYS A 306 14.10 -27.28 -3.42
N SER A 307 15.01 -27.12 -4.38
CA SER A 307 14.64 -26.72 -5.75
C SER A 307 14.00 -27.86 -6.56
N VAL A 308 14.39 -29.11 -6.29
CA VAL A 308 13.84 -30.30 -6.97
C VAL A 308 12.39 -30.58 -6.54
N PHE A 309 12.03 -30.25 -5.29
CA PHE A 309 10.66 -30.42 -4.79
C PHE A 309 9.64 -29.51 -5.51
N ARG A 310 10.09 -28.39 -6.10
CA ARG A 310 9.23 -27.44 -6.82
C ARG A 310 8.93 -27.84 -8.27
N GLN A 311 9.64 -28.81 -8.83
CA GLN A 311 9.45 -29.29 -10.20
C GLN A 311 8.58 -30.56 -10.29
N GLN A 312 8.32 -31.25 -9.17
CA GLN A 312 7.50 -32.47 -9.17
C GLN A 312 6.00 -32.24 -8.90
N GLU A 313 5.59 -31.06 -8.42
CA GLU A 313 4.16 -30.74 -8.24
C GLU A 313 3.45 -30.19 -9.49
N SER A 314 4.17 -29.93 -10.60
CA SER A 314 3.55 -29.41 -11.84
C SER A 314 3.27 -30.47 -12.91
N SER A 315 3.34 -31.77 -12.59
CA SER A 315 3.06 -32.85 -13.54
C SER A 315 2.22 -33.97 -12.89
N SER A 316 0.94 -33.71 -12.68
CA SER A 316 -0.07 -34.77 -12.69
C SER A 316 -1.43 -34.17 -13.06
N LYS A 317 -1.80 -34.32 -14.33
CA LYS A 317 -3.14 -34.06 -14.86
C LYS A 317 -3.65 -35.41 -15.40
N PRO A 318 -4.76 -35.99 -14.90
CA PRO A 318 -5.23 -37.28 -15.39
C PRO A 318 -5.91 -37.10 -16.76
N GLU A 319 -5.46 -37.94 -17.69
CA GLU A 319 -5.95 -38.08 -19.06
C GLU A 319 -7.26 -38.86 -19.04
N SER A 320 -8.35 -38.21 -19.48
CA SER A 320 -9.68 -38.78 -19.59
C SER A 320 -9.82 -39.49 -20.95
N THR A 321 -9.65 -40.81 -20.96
CA THR A 321 -10.03 -41.66 -22.08
C THR A 321 -11.54 -41.81 -22.17
N ARG A 322 -12.10 -41.32 -23.28
CA ARG A 322 -13.41 -41.66 -23.84
C ARG A 322 -13.16 -42.75 -24.89
N ASP A 323 -13.77 -43.92 -24.70
CA ASP A 323 -14.36 -44.77 -25.75
C ASP A 323 -14.83 -46.12 -25.19
N LYS A 324 -16.16 -46.26 -25.07
CA LYS A 324 -17.00 -47.38 -25.53
C LYS A 324 -18.46 -47.02 -25.33
#